data_AF-A0A8T7C6H4-F1
#
_entry.id   AF-A0A8T7C6H4-F1
#
_cell.length_a   1.000
_cell.length_b   1.000
_cell.length_c   1.000
_cell.angle_alpha   90.00
_cell.angle_beta   90.00
_cell.angle_gamma   90.00
#
_symmetry.space_group_name_H-M   'P 1'
#
loop_
_entity.id
_entity.type
_entity.pdbx_description
1 polymer ?
#
loop_
_entity_poly.entity_id
_entity_poly.type
_entity_poly.pdbx_seq_one_letter_code
_entity_poly.pdbx_strand_id
1 'polypeptide(L)'
;MNATNLFFVILGLTVVSYVFAQRKAISACGGHDQIRKLHSLPSYYGSYTALWCALPALLLLLVWNLTQPAVISQIIANDMPQKYHDLGAARLALVVNDVINIATGGITNNDTPEADIQTAAAHYTSLTSLAASLQTLVILILAAALSLLAYRRIDAQFRARNHVERAIRYILIACSSIAILTTFGIFLSVFFESIRFFQMIPMGDFLFGLHWSPQT
;
A
#
# COMPACT_ATOMS: atom_id res chain seq x y z
N MET A 1 -13.39 -7.58 -5.02
CA MET A 1 -12.69 -8.34 -3.95
C MET A 1 -12.13 -7.34 -2.95
N ASN A 2 -12.22 -7.60 -1.65
CA ASN A 2 -11.59 -6.74 -0.65
C ASN A 2 -10.06 -6.80 -0.77
N ALA A 3 -9.38 -5.70 -0.45
CA ALA A 3 -7.92 -5.61 -0.53
C ALA A 3 -7.21 -6.71 0.27
N THR A 4 -7.74 -7.05 1.46
CA THR A 4 -7.27 -8.15 2.30
C THR A 4 -7.32 -9.50 1.59
N ASN A 5 -8.44 -9.81 0.92
CA ASN A 5 -8.58 -11.07 0.18
C ASN A 5 -7.59 -11.11 -0.99
N LEU A 6 -7.43 -9.99 -1.70
CA LEU A 6 -6.48 -9.89 -2.80
C LEU A 6 -5.03 -10.09 -2.33
N PHE A 7 -4.67 -9.53 -1.17
CA PHE A 7 -3.36 -9.75 -0.54
C PHE A 7 -3.09 -11.24 -0.30
N PHE A 8 -4.06 -11.98 0.27
CA PHE A 8 -3.90 -13.42 0.47
C PHE A 8 -3.82 -14.21 -0.84
N VAL A 9 -4.56 -13.79 -1.87
CA VAL A 9 -4.44 -14.39 -3.22
C VAL A 9 -3.04 -14.16 -3.80
N ILE A 10 -2.47 -12.95 -3.66
CA ILE A 10 -1.10 -12.66 -4.10
C ILE A 10 -0.10 -13.54 -3.35
N LEU A 11 -0.27 -13.71 -2.02
CA LEU A 11 0.58 -14.62 -1.24
C LEU A 11 0.47 -16.07 -1.74
N GLY A 12 -0.75 -16.56 -1.99
CA GLY A 12 -0.98 -17.88 -2.57
C GLY A 12 -0.27 -18.06 -3.92
N LEU A 13 -0.44 -17.10 -4.84
CA LEU A 13 0.23 -17.10 -6.15
C LEU A 13 1.75 -17.03 -6.04
N THR A 14 2.27 -16.34 -5.03
CA THR A 14 3.70 -16.24 -4.74
C THR A 14 4.27 -17.60 -4.32
N VAL A 15 3.57 -18.32 -3.43
CA VAL A 15 3.94 -19.68 -3.01
C VAL A 15 3.89 -20.66 -4.18
N VAL A 16 2.82 -20.59 -4.99
CA VAL A 16 2.70 -21.42 -6.21
C VAL A 16 3.87 -21.12 -7.16
N SER A 17 4.11 -19.86 -7.46
CA SER A 17 5.21 -19.43 -8.34
C SER A 17 6.58 -19.92 -7.83
N TYR A 18 6.82 -19.87 -6.52
CA TYR A 18 8.03 -20.38 -5.88
C TYR A 18 8.21 -21.89 -6.13
N VAL A 19 7.19 -22.69 -5.84
CA VAL A 19 7.25 -24.15 -5.94
C VAL A 19 7.43 -24.60 -7.39
N PHE A 20 6.68 -24.00 -8.32
CA PHE A 20 6.80 -24.34 -9.74
C PHE A 20 8.19 -24.01 -10.30
N ALA A 21 8.74 -22.84 -9.96
CA ALA A 21 10.07 -22.43 -10.38
C ALA A 21 11.18 -23.35 -9.81
N GLN A 22 11.06 -23.76 -8.55
CA GLN A 22 11.99 -24.71 -7.93
C GLN A 22 11.94 -26.07 -8.64
N ARG A 23 10.75 -26.59 -8.94
CA ARG A 23 10.56 -27.85 -9.68
C ARG A 23 11.15 -27.76 -11.08
N LYS A 24 10.93 -26.65 -11.80
CA LYS A 24 11.52 -26.43 -13.13
C LYS A 24 13.05 -26.41 -13.09
N ALA A 25 13.65 -25.76 -12.10
CA ALA A 25 15.11 -25.71 -11.99
C ALA A 25 15.71 -27.11 -11.81
N ILE A 26 15.08 -27.96 -10.97
CA ILE A 26 15.51 -29.34 -10.75
C ILE A 26 15.28 -30.20 -12.00
N SER A 27 14.18 -30.02 -12.73
CA SER A 27 13.96 -30.75 -13.98
C SER A 27 14.95 -30.31 -15.07
N ALA A 28 15.32 -29.03 -15.12
CA ALA A 28 16.24 -28.49 -16.12
C ALA A 28 17.68 -29.04 -15.99
N CYS A 29 18.12 -29.43 -14.79
CA CYS A 29 19.42 -30.06 -14.60
C CYS A 29 19.41 -31.58 -14.80
N GLY A 30 18.27 -32.20 -15.14
CA GLY A 30 18.14 -33.65 -15.30
C GLY A 30 17.69 -34.40 -14.04
N GLY A 31 17.06 -33.70 -13.08
CA GLY A 31 16.49 -34.32 -11.87
C GLY A 31 17.36 -34.17 -10.62
N HIS A 32 16.93 -34.80 -9.53
CA HIS A 32 17.53 -34.65 -8.20
C HIS A 32 19.00 -35.09 -8.16
N ASP A 33 19.38 -36.09 -8.95
CA ASP A 33 20.75 -36.63 -8.97
C ASP A 33 21.78 -35.63 -9.53
N GLN A 34 21.33 -34.66 -10.32
CA GLN A 34 22.17 -33.69 -11.01
C GLN A 34 22.02 -32.26 -10.47
N ILE A 35 21.44 -32.08 -9.28
CA ILE A 35 21.26 -30.75 -8.66
C ILE A 35 22.59 -29.98 -8.56
N ARG A 36 23.72 -30.68 -8.39
CA ARG A 36 25.06 -30.06 -8.34
C ARG A 36 25.46 -29.34 -9.63
N LYS A 37 24.80 -29.60 -10.75
CA LYS A 37 25.02 -28.90 -12.03
C LYS A 37 24.34 -27.53 -12.08
N LEU A 38 23.38 -27.25 -11.18
CA LEU A 38 22.77 -25.92 -11.07
C LEU A 38 23.79 -24.92 -10.52
N HIS A 39 23.87 -23.74 -11.14
CA HIS A 39 24.74 -22.67 -10.64
C HIS A 39 24.27 -22.12 -9.27
N SER A 40 22.96 -22.13 -9.00
CA SER A 40 22.37 -21.64 -7.75
C SER A 40 21.58 -22.75 -7.06
N LEU A 41 21.39 -22.67 -5.73
CA LEU A 41 20.50 -23.59 -5.02
C LEU A 41 19.07 -23.50 -5.58
N PRO A 42 18.32 -24.61 -5.69
CA PRO A 42 16.95 -24.62 -6.22
C PRO A 42 16.02 -23.59 -5.57
N SER A 43 16.21 -23.32 -4.28
CA SER A 43 15.44 -22.31 -3.54
C SER A 43 15.57 -20.90 -4.15
N TYR A 44 16.75 -20.49 -4.64
CA TYR A 44 16.93 -19.17 -5.25
C TYR A 44 16.13 -18.97 -6.54
N TYR A 45 15.90 -20.03 -7.33
CA TYR A 45 15.04 -19.95 -8.52
C TYR A 45 13.58 -19.76 -8.15
N GLY A 46 13.14 -20.44 -7.08
CA GLY A 46 11.85 -20.21 -6.45
C GLY A 46 11.71 -18.77 -5.97
N SER A 47 12.65 -18.30 -5.15
CA SER A 47 12.65 -16.93 -4.61
C SER A 47 12.68 -15.88 -5.70
N TYR A 48 13.44 -16.09 -6.79
CA TYR A 48 13.47 -15.16 -7.92
C TYR A 48 12.08 -14.96 -8.54
N THR A 49 11.38 -16.06 -8.84
CA THR A 49 10.04 -16.00 -9.45
C THR A 49 9.00 -15.46 -8.47
N ALA A 50 9.12 -15.86 -7.19
CA ALA A 50 8.29 -15.34 -6.11
C ALA A 50 8.43 -13.82 -5.94
N LEU A 51 9.65 -13.27 -5.99
CA LEU A 51 9.88 -11.83 -5.91
C LEU A 51 9.26 -11.07 -7.09
N TRP A 52 9.38 -11.61 -8.31
CA TRP A 52 8.75 -11.02 -9.51
C TRP A 52 7.22 -11.13 -9.52
N CYS A 53 6.66 -12.12 -8.83
CA CYS A 53 5.22 -12.23 -8.60
C CYS A 53 4.75 -11.22 -7.55
N ALA A 54 5.40 -11.23 -6.38
CA ALA A 54 4.94 -10.50 -5.20
C ALA A 54 5.23 -9.00 -5.27
N LEU A 55 6.48 -8.59 -5.53
CA LEU A 55 6.87 -7.18 -5.38
C LEU A 55 6.07 -6.24 -6.30
N PRO A 56 5.93 -6.50 -7.61
CA PRO A 56 5.20 -5.60 -8.48
C PRO A 56 3.69 -5.60 -8.18
N ALA A 57 3.12 -6.75 -7.84
CA ALA A 57 1.72 -6.89 -7.48
C ALA A 57 1.39 -6.15 -6.16
N LEU A 58 2.23 -6.29 -5.15
CA LEU A 58 2.08 -5.60 -3.86
C LEU A 58 2.30 -4.09 -4.00
N LEU A 59 3.28 -3.67 -4.81
CA LEU A 59 3.51 -2.25 -5.09
C LEU A 59 2.29 -1.64 -5.79
N LEU A 60 1.75 -2.30 -6.81
CA LEU A 60 0.54 -1.81 -7.49
C LEU A 60 -0.66 -1.79 -6.55
N LEU A 61 -0.84 -2.82 -5.72
CA LEU A 61 -1.89 -2.86 -4.69
C LEU A 61 -1.77 -1.67 -3.74
N LEU A 62 -0.57 -1.39 -3.24
CA LEU A 62 -0.30 -0.26 -2.34
C LEU A 62 -0.61 1.07 -3.03
N VAL A 63 -0.04 1.31 -4.22
CA VAL A 63 -0.24 2.56 -4.95
C VAL A 63 -1.71 2.78 -5.28
N TRP A 64 -2.42 1.75 -5.72
CA TRP A 64 -3.85 1.84 -6.02
C TRP A 64 -4.67 2.18 -4.78
N ASN A 65 -4.42 1.52 -3.63
CA ASN A 65 -5.15 1.81 -2.40
C ASN A 65 -4.88 3.22 -1.85
N LEU A 66 -3.68 3.78 -2.07
CA LEU A 66 -3.37 5.16 -1.67
C LEU A 66 -4.01 6.21 -2.60
N THR A 67 -4.14 5.91 -3.89
CA THR A 67 -4.57 6.89 -4.90
C THR A 67 -6.05 6.84 -5.22
N GLN A 68 -6.68 5.66 -5.19
CA GLN A 68 -8.07 5.46 -5.57
C GLN A 68 -9.07 6.31 -4.74
N PRO A 69 -8.97 6.41 -3.40
CA PRO A 69 -9.89 7.24 -2.63
C PRO A 69 -9.85 8.71 -3.06
N ALA A 70 -8.64 9.26 -3.26
CA ALA A 70 -8.45 10.65 -3.66
C ALA A 70 -8.99 10.94 -5.08
N VAL A 71 -8.80 10.01 -6.01
CA VAL A 71 -9.31 10.16 -7.38
C VAL A 71 -10.83 10.09 -7.40
N ILE A 72 -11.44 9.11 -6.71
CA ILE A 72 -12.90 8.97 -6.70
C ILE A 72 -13.56 10.13 -5.94
N SER A 73 -12.99 10.57 -4.82
CA SER A 73 -13.52 11.74 -4.09
C SER A 73 -13.50 13.00 -4.98
N GLN A 74 -12.47 13.17 -5.79
CA GLN A 74 -12.39 14.30 -6.73
C GLN A 74 -13.41 14.19 -7.86
N ILE A 75 -13.67 12.98 -8.38
CA ILE A 75 -14.72 12.76 -9.39
C ILE A 75 -16.09 13.12 -8.81
N ILE A 76 -16.43 12.61 -7.62
CA ILE A 76 -17.70 12.94 -6.97
C ILE A 76 -17.81 14.43 -6.65
N ALA A 77 -16.73 15.06 -6.17
CA ALA A 77 -16.69 16.49 -5.90
C ALA A 77 -17.00 17.34 -7.14
N ASN A 78 -16.58 16.90 -8.33
CA ASN A 78 -16.80 17.60 -9.59
C ASN A 78 -18.18 17.32 -10.21
N ASP A 79 -18.76 16.14 -9.94
CA ASP A 79 -20.10 15.75 -10.39
C ASP A 79 -21.23 16.39 -9.57
N MET A 80 -20.90 17.08 -8.48
CA MET A 80 -21.89 17.72 -7.62
C MET A 80 -22.62 18.88 -8.32
N PRO A 81 -23.94 19.03 -8.11
CA PRO A 81 -24.66 20.19 -8.60
C PRO A 81 -24.05 21.52 -8.15
N GLN A 82 -24.15 22.54 -9.01
CA GLN A 82 -23.48 23.84 -8.79
C GLN A 82 -23.87 24.53 -7.47
N LYS A 83 -25.08 24.25 -6.96
CA LYS A 83 -25.54 24.70 -5.63
C LYS A 83 -24.60 24.34 -4.48
N TYR A 84 -23.84 23.23 -4.59
CA TYR A 84 -22.87 22.83 -3.57
C TYR A 84 -21.50 23.46 -3.79
N HIS A 85 -21.14 23.79 -5.03
CA HIS A 85 -19.91 24.52 -5.35
C HIS A 85 -19.98 25.96 -4.84
N ASP A 86 -21.15 26.59 -4.90
CA ASP A 86 -21.39 27.96 -4.45
C ASP A 86 -21.22 28.12 -2.91
N LEU A 87 -21.30 27.02 -2.14
CA LEU A 87 -21.10 26.99 -0.69
C LEU A 87 -19.63 27.12 -0.27
N GLY A 88 -18.69 27.03 -1.22
CA GLY A 88 -17.25 27.07 -0.98
C GLY A 88 -16.62 25.70 -0.69
N ALA A 89 -15.30 25.61 -0.86
CA ALA A 89 -14.55 24.35 -0.87
C ALA A 89 -14.66 23.54 0.44
N ALA A 90 -14.65 24.21 1.60
CA ALA A 90 -14.74 23.54 2.89
C ALA A 90 -16.09 22.85 3.10
N ARG A 91 -17.20 23.49 2.68
CA ARG A 91 -18.54 22.92 2.83
C ARG A 91 -18.80 21.84 1.77
N LEU A 92 -18.26 21.99 0.57
CA LEU A 92 -18.28 20.93 -0.44
C LEU A 92 -17.55 19.67 0.04
N ALA A 93 -16.39 19.81 0.68
CA ALA A 93 -15.67 18.67 1.24
C ALA A 93 -16.49 17.92 2.32
N LEU A 94 -17.28 18.64 3.12
CA LEU A 94 -18.20 18.00 4.08
C LEU A 94 -19.31 17.22 3.36
N VAL A 95 -19.92 17.79 2.32
CA VAL A 95 -20.95 17.10 1.53
C VAL A 95 -20.39 15.83 0.87
N VAL A 96 -19.18 15.88 0.32
CA VAL A 96 -18.52 14.69 -0.25
C VAL A 96 -18.25 13.63 0.84
N ASN A 97 -17.87 14.04 2.05
CA ASN A 97 -17.73 13.10 3.17
C ASN A 97 -19.07 12.48 3.57
N ASP A 98 -20.17 13.23 3.55
CA ASP A 98 -21.51 12.68 3.81
C ASP A 98 -21.90 11.65 2.74
N VAL A 99 -21.60 11.90 1.46
CA VAL A 99 -21.79 10.93 0.38
C VAL A 99 -21.02 9.64 0.64
N ILE A 100 -19.74 9.75 1.04
CA ILE A 100 -18.90 8.59 1.35
C ILE A 100 -19.45 7.83 2.57
N ASN A 101 -19.89 8.54 3.60
CA ASN A 101 -20.50 7.95 4.80
C ASN A 101 -21.77 7.18 4.43
N ILE A 102 -22.69 7.74 3.65
CA ILE A 102 -23.89 7.03 3.18
C ILE A 102 -23.51 5.79 2.37
N ALA A 103 -22.60 5.94 1.41
CA ALA A 103 -22.19 4.86 0.53
C ALA A 103 -21.51 3.69 1.27
N THR A 104 -20.85 3.97 2.39
CA THR A 104 -20.18 2.97 3.23
C THR A 104 -21.06 2.42 4.35
N GLY A 105 -22.30 2.92 4.50
CA GLY A 105 -23.21 2.54 5.59
C GLY A 105 -22.86 3.17 6.94
N GLY A 106 -22.13 4.29 6.92
CA GLY A 106 -21.81 5.11 8.08
C GLY A 106 -22.96 6.02 8.52
N ILE A 107 -22.75 6.70 9.66
CA ILE A 107 -23.72 7.64 10.23
C ILE A 107 -23.59 8.98 9.49
N THR A 108 -24.72 9.58 9.12
CA THR A 108 -24.77 10.96 8.61
C THR A 108 -25.40 11.88 9.64
N ASN A 109 -25.09 13.18 9.53
CA ASN A 109 -25.67 14.20 10.41
C ASN A 109 -27.12 14.56 10.06
N ASN A 110 -27.66 14.07 8.94
CA ASN A 110 -29.00 14.41 8.46
C ASN A 110 -29.87 13.16 8.33
N ASP A 111 -30.96 13.07 9.10
CA ASP A 111 -31.89 11.93 9.12
C ASP A 111 -32.64 11.74 7.78
N THR A 112 -32.64 12.74 6.90
CA THR A 112 -33.20 12.65 5.52
C THR A 112 -32.20 13.20 4.51
N PRO A 113 -31.34 12.35 3.92
CA PRO A 113 -30.40 12.78 2.90
C PRO A 113 -31.15 13.28 1.66
N GLU A 114 -30.76 14.46 1.17
CA GLU A 114 -31.28 15.06 -0.06
C GLU A 114 -31.09 14.08 -1.25
N ALA A 115 -32.03 14.06 -2.20
CA ALA A 115 -32.03 13.08 -3.30
C ALA A 115 -30.72 13.10 -4.12
N ASP A 116 -30.10 14.27 -4.24
CA ASP A 116 -28.82 14.46 -4.93
C ASP A 116 -27.67 13.73 -4.21
N ILE A 117 -27.65 13.74 -2.88
CA ILE A 117 -26.62 13.08 -2.07
C ILE A 117 -26.77 11.56 -2.17
N GLN A 118 -28.01 11.05 -2.20
CA GLN A 118 -28.28 9.62 -2.38
C GLN A 118 -27.85 9.12 -3.77
N THR A 119 -28.11 9.92 -4.80
CA THR A 119 -27.70 9.61 -6.18
C THR A 119 -26.18 9.61 -6.31
N ALA A 120 -25.50 10.59 -5.70
CA ALA A 120 -24.05 10.63 -5.65
C ALA A 120 -23.44 9.45 -4.86
N ALA A 121 -24.10 9.00 -3.78
CA ALA A 121 -23.67 7.82 -3.01
C ALA A 121 -23.79 6.54 -3.85
N ALA A 122 -24.90 6.37 -4.58
CA ALA A 122 -25.05 5.28 -5.53
C ALA A 122 -23.98 5.33 -6.63
N HIS A 123 -23.67 6.50 -7.17
CA HIS A 123 -22.59 6.66 -8.15
C HIS A 123 -21.22 6.29 -7.55
N TYR A 124 -20.91 6.75 -6.33
CA TYR A 124 -19.67 6.39 -5.61
C TYR A 124 -19.53 4.87 -5.41
N THR A 125 -20.60 4.18 -4.99
CA THR A 125 -20.56 2.70 -4.83
C THR A 125 -20.30 2.01 -6.17
N SER A 126 -20.90 2.50 -7.27
CA SER A 126 -20.65 1.96 -8.60
C SER A 126 -19.19 2.13 -9.03
N LEU A 127 -18.63 3.34 -8.88
CA LEU A 127 -17.24 3.65 -9.22
C LEU A 127 -16.24 2.83 -8.40
N THR A 128 -16.47 2.73 -7.09
CA THR A 128 -15.61 1.94 -6.20
C THR A 128 -15.68 0.44 -6.53
N SER A 129 -16.86 -0.09 -6.88
CA SER A 129 -17.01 -1.49 -7.29
C SER A 129 -16.31 -1.82 -8.62
N LEU A 130 -16.40 -0.92 -9.60
CA LEU A 130 -15.71 -1.02 -10.89
C LEU A 130 -14.20 -0.93 -10.69
N ALA A 131 -13.74 0.06 -9.92
CA ALA A 131 -12.33 0.24 -9.58
C ALA A 131 -11.75 -0.99 -8.88
N ALA A 132 -12.47 -1.59 -7.92
CA ALA A 132 -12.03 -2.79 -7.22
C ALA A 132 -11.94 -4.01 -8.15
N SER A 133 -12.85 -4.13 -9.11
CA SER A 133 -12.85 -5.21 -10.11
C SER A 133 -11.68 -5.08 -11.08
N LEU A 134 -11.46 -3.86 -11.60
CA LEU A 134 -10.31 -3.54 -12.45
C LEU A 134 -8.98 -3.75 -11.72
N GLN A 135 -8.87 -3.25 -10.49
CA GLN A 135 -7.68 -3.44 -9.64
C GLN A 135 -7.34 -4.93 -9.50
N THR A 136 -8.35 -5.76 -9.18
CA THR A 136 -8.18 -7.20 -9.04
C THR A 136 -7.65 -7.82 -10.33
N LEU A 137 -8.31 -7.53 -11.45
CA LEU A 137 -7.95 -8.07 -12.76
C LEU A 137 -6.52 -7.66 -13.18
N VAL A 138 -6.18 -6.38 -13.07
CA VAL A 138 -4.86 -5.86 -13.44
C VAL A 138 -3.77 -6.47 -12.58
N ILE A 139 -3.98 -6.57 -11.26
CA ILE A 139 -2.99 -7.17 -10.34
C ILE A 139 -2.77 -8.65 -10.65
N LEU A 140 -3.84 -9.42 -10.90
CA LEU A 140 -3.72 -10.83 -11.23
C LEU A 140 -3.01 -11.05 -12.56
N ILE A 141 -3.34 -10.27 -13.60
CA ILE A 141 -2.66 -10.32 -14.90
C ILE A 141 -1.18 -9.96 -14.74
N LEU A 142 -0.86 -8.89 -14.01
CA LEU A 142 0.51 -8.46 -13.78
C LEU A 142 1.31 -9.55 -13.04
N ALA A 143 0.77 -10.09 -11.96
CA ALA A 143 1.40 -11.15 -11.17
C ALA A 143 1.64 -12.41 -12.02
N ALA A 144 0.64 -12.84 -12.79
CA ALA A 144 0.74 -13.99 -13.68
C ALA A 144 1.74 -13.76 -14.83
N ALA A 145 1.72 -12.57 -15.46
CA ALA A 145 2.61 -12.26 -16.56
C ALA A 145 4.08 -12.19 -16.09
N LEU A 146 4.37 -11.50 -14.99
CA LEU A 146 5.73 -11.36 -14.49
C LEU A 146 6.28 -12.67 -13.91
N SER A 147 5.46 -13.44 -13.18
CA SER A 147 5.86 -14.78 -12.75
C SER A 147 6.12 -15.71 -13.93
N LEU A 148 5.29 -15.68 -14.99
CA LEU A 148 5.49 -16.47 -16.19
C LEU A 148 6.76 -16.07 -16.95
N LEU A 149 7.04 -14.77 -17.08
CA LEU A 149 8.27 -14.27 -17.71
C LEU A 149 9.51 -14.68 -16.91
N ALA A 150 9.47 -14.53 -15.58
CA ALA A 150 10.54 -14.98 -14.69
C ALA A 150 10.74 -16.51 -14.77
N TYR A 151 9.65 -17.27 -14.74
CA TYR A 151 9.65 -18.72 -14.88
C TYR A 151 10.26 -19.16 -16.21
N ARG A 152 9.91 -18.48 -17.32
CA ARG A 152 10.45 -18.78 -18.66
C ARG A 152 11.95 -18.57 -18.76
N ARG A 153 12.52 -17.60 -18.03
CA ARG A 153 13.97 -17.32 -18.02
C ARG A 153 14.82 -18.32 -17.23
N ILE A 154 14.21 -19.21 -16.46
CA ILE A 154 14.93 -20.21 -15.67
C ILE A 154 15.58 -21.25 -16.60
N ASP A 155 16.90 -21.35 -16.49
CA ASP A 155 17.77 -22.37 -17.07
C ASP A 155 18.79 -22.84 -16.01
N ALA A 156 19.44 -23.99 -16.20
CA ALA A 156 20.42 -24.54 -15.26
C ALA A 156 21.63 -23.61 -15.01
N GLN A 157 22.01 -22.80 -16.01
CA GLN A 157 23.13 -21.85 -15.92
C GLN A 157 22.73 -20.47 -15.37
N PHE A 158 21.44 -20.23 -15.11
CA PHE A 158 20.96 -18.93 -14.68
C PHE A 158 21.41 -18.59 -13.24
N ARG A 159 21.98 -17.40 -13.07
CA ARG A 159 22.51 -16.92 -11.77
C ARG A 159 21.41 -16.31 -10.90
N ALA A 160 20.46 -17.15 -10.46
CA ALA A 160 19.30 -16.72 -9.66
C ALA A 160 19.71 -16.04 -8.34
N ARG A 161 20.75 -16.55 -7.67
CA ARG A 161 21.25 -16.00 -6.40
C ARG A 161 21.55 -14.51 -6.47
N ASN A 162 22.32 -14.08 -7.48
CA ASN A 162 22.74 -12.69 -7.62
C ASN A 162 21.55 -11.73 -7.78
N HIS A 163 20.50 -12.17 -8.47
CA HIS A 163 19.29 -11.36 -8.68
C HIS A 163 18.49 -11.24 -7.38
N VAL A 164 18.32 -12.34 -6.64
CA VAL A 164 17.61 -12.37 -5.36
C VAL A 164 18.35 -11.53 -4.31
N GLU A 165 19.66 -11.71 -4.16
CA GLU A 165 20.45 -10.94 -3.20
C GLU A 165 20.44 -9.44 -3.52
N ARG A 166 20.46 -9.07 -4.80
CA ARG A 166 20.34 -7.67 -5.22
C ARG A 166 18.96 -7.10 -4.87
N ALA A 167 17.89 -7.85 -5.10
CA ALA A 167 16.54 -7.42 -4.75
C ALA A 167 16.38 -7.25 -3.23
N ILE A 168 16.83 -8.22 -2.43
CA ILE A 168 16.80 -8.15 -0.96
C ILE A 168 17.61 -6.94 -0.47
N ARG A 169 18.79 -6.69 -1.04
CA ARG A 169 19.61 -5.52 -0.69
C ARG A 169 18.85 -4.21 -0.90
N TYR A 170 18.18 -4.04 -2.04
CA TYR A 170 17.38 -2.83 -2.29
C TYR A 170 16.19 -2.70 -1.34
N ILE A 171 15.51 -3.80 -1.02
CA ILE A 171 14.42 -3.80 -0.03
C ILE A 171 14.94 -3.38 1.34
N LEU A 172 16.08 -3.92 1.77
CA LEU A 172 16.69 -3.57 3.06
C LEU A 172 17.13 -2.10 3.10
N ILE A 173 17.72 -1.58 2.02
CA ILE A 173 18.08 -0.15 1.92
C ILE A 173 16.83 0.74 2.01
N ALA A 174 15.76 0.40 1.28
CA ALA A 174 14.52 1.16 1.32
C ALA A 174 13.89 1.14 2.73
N CYS A 175 13.81 -0.04 3.35
CA CYS A 175 13.26 -0.22 4.69
C CYS A 175 14.07 0.55 5.75
N SER A 176 15.41 0.44 5.74
CA SER A 176 16.26 1.16 6.68
C SER A 176 16.18 2.68 6.49
N SER A 177 16.10 3.14 5.24
CA SER A 177 15.94 4.57 4.94
C SER A 177 14.64 5.14 5.50
N ILE A 178 13.51 4.43 5.30
CA ILE A 178 12.21 4.84 5.87
C ILE A 178 12.24 4.83 7.40
N ALA A 179 12.89 3.84 8.01
CA ALA A 179 13.03 3.76 9.46
C ALA A 179 13.82 4.96 10.01
N ILE A 180 14.98 5.27 9.43
CA ILE A 180 15.82 6.41 9.82
C ILE A 180 15.04 7.73 9.65
N LEU A 181 14.36 7.93 8.52
CA LEU A 181 13.55 9.13 8.27
C LEU A 181 12.42 9.29 9.30
N THR A 182 11.76 8.19 9.67
CA THR A 182 10.71 8.21 10.70
C THR A 182 11.28 8.58 12.07
N THR A 183 12.39 7.96 12.49
CA THR A 183 13.04 8.30 13.77
C THR A 183 13.48 9.75 13.80
N PHE A 184 14.07 10.23 12.70
CA PHE A 184 14.48 11.62 12.57
C PHE A 184 13.28 12.58 12.61
N GLY A 185 12.17 12.23 11.95
CA GLY A 185 10.94 13.02 11.97
C GLY A 185 10.33 13.13 13.36
N ILE A 186 10.26 12.01 14.10
CA ILE A 186 9.77 12.00 15.49
C ILE A 186 10.67 12.85 16.38
N PHE A 187 11.99 12.68 16.25
CA PHE A 187 12.97 13.47 17.00
C PHE A 187 12.77 14.98 16.74
N LEU A 188 12.69 15.39 15.48
CA LEU A 188 12.46 16.80 15.12
C LEU A 188 11.12 17.32 15.67
N SER A 189 10.06 16.53 15.59
CA SER A 189 8.75 16.91 16.13
C SER A 189 8.82 17.23 17.62
N VAL A 190 9.42 16.33 18.42
CA VAL A 190 9.55 16.53 19.87
C VAL A 190 10.56 17.65 20.19
N PHE A 191 11.63 17.77 19.41
CA PHE A 191 12.64 18.81 19.59
C PHE A 191 12.06 20.22 19.40
N PHE A 192 11.29 20.46 18.33
CA PHE A 192 10.66 21.75 18.09
C PHE A 192 9.58 22.09 19.14
N GLU A 193 8.76 21.11 19.52
CA GLU A 193 7.78 21.31 20.60
C GLU A 193 8.46 21.62 21.94
N SER A 194 9.60 20.98 22.23
CA SER A 194 10.40 21.27 23.43
C SER A 194 10.94 22.71 23.42
N ILE A 195 11.45 23.20 22.28
CA ILE A 195 11.89 24.61 22.15
C ILE A 195 10.73 25.56 22.42
N ARG A 196 9.57 25.31 21.80
CA ARG A 196 8.37 26.14 21.97
C ARG A 196 7.89 26.14 23.44
N PHE A 197 7.94 24.99 24.10
CA PHE A 197 7.64 24.87 25.53
C PHE A 197 8.60 25.73 26.38
N PHE A 198 9.91 25.65 26.13
CA PHE A 198 10.90 26.42 26.92
C PHE A 198 10.92 27.92 26.60
N GLN A 199 10.27 28.36 25.52
CA GLN A 199 9.97 29.77 25.29
C GLN A 199 8.82 30.28 26.17
N MET A 200 7.90 29.40 26.57
CA MET A 200 6.77 29.74 27.46
C MET A 200 7.14 29.60 28.94
N ILE A 201 7.87 28.53 29.29
CA ILE A 201 8.33 28.25 30.65
C ILE A 201 9.86 28.18 30.63
N PRO A 202 10.57 29.20 31.16
CA PRO A 202 12.03 29.20 31.19
C PRO A 202 12.57 27.92 31.85
N MET A 203 13.65 27.34 31.30
CA MET A 203 14.23 26.10 31.82
C MET A 203 14.58 26.17 33.32
N GLY A 204 15.03 27.33 33.79
CA GLY A 204 15.36 27.55 35.21
C GLY A 204 14.14 27.41 36.12
N ASP A 205 13.01 28.01 35.72
CA ASP A 205 11.75 27.92 36.46
C ASP A 205 11.14 26.53 36.35
N PHE A 206 11.29 25.86 35.21
CA PHE A 206 10.83 24.48 35.04
C PHE A 206 11.58 23.48 35.94
N LEU A 207 12.91 23.64 36.09
CA LEU A 207 13.74 22.71 36.85
C LEU A 207 13.84 23.05 38.35
N PHE A 208 13.80 24.34 38.70
CA PHE A 208 14.05 24.83 40.06
C PHE A 208 12.91 25.69 40.63
N GLY A 209 11.80 25.84 39.92
CA GLY A 209 10.66 26.62 40.36
C GLY A 209 10.03 26.06 41.64
N LEU A 210 9.71 26.96 42.57
CA LEU A 210 9.08 26.63 43.86
C LEU A 210 7.55 26.81 43.83
N HIS A 211 6.98 27.16 42.67
CA HIS A 211 5.56 27.41 42.47
C HIS A 211 4.90 26.28 41.69
N TRP A 212 3.93 25.60 42.29
CA TRP A 212 3.12 24.56 41.65
C TRP A 212 1.79 25.16 41.17
N SER A 213 1.55 25.20 39.85
CA SER A 213 0.27 25.63 39.26
C SER A 213 -0.45 24.45 38.59
N PRO A 214 -1.48 23.86 39.22
CA PRO A 214 -2.15 22.66 38.69
C PRO A 214 -3.13 22.92 37.55
N GLN A 215 -3.36 24.18 37.16
CA GLN A 215 -4.48 24.56 36.29
C GLN A 215 -4.16 25.73 35.33
N THR A 216 -3.09 25.61 34.55
CA THR A 216 -2.93 26.41 33.32
C THR A 216 -2.72 25.48 32.14
#